data_AF-A0A843L2Z4-F1
#
_entry.id   AF-A0A843L2Z4-F1
#
_cell.length_a   1.000
_cell.length_b   1.000
_cell.length_c   1.000
_cell.angle_alpha   90.00
_cell.angle_beta   90.00
_cell.angle_gamma   90.00
#
_symmetry.space_group_name_H-M   'P 1'
#
loop_
_entity.id
_entity.type
_entity.pdbx_description
1 polymer ?
#
loop_
_entity_poly.entity_id
_entity_poly.type
_entity_poly.pdbx_seq_one_letter_code
_entity_poly.pdbx_strand_id
1 'polypeptide(L)'
;MLDKNETIKEEDISLNSNEDKSSKDRDYFHTVQIFKPKKNVFVPGKVTEYLFCILLVLALIMSLINIPLGSLMSTNSENIEFKIGYPMTFFQVNTENPEKLPLKFLGLLVDFLVYFIIAYIVEILLGLFVNLFDKKRKKIPQSKLELIRKAKKAHDYYLSQGMTEENVNNLFKDKGWTEEDIILYLK
;
A
#
# COMPACT_ATOMS: atom_id res chain seq x y z
N MET A 1 -60.11 55.83 33.32
CA MET A 1 -60.36 56.89 32.32
C MET A 1 -59.39 56.62 31.17
N LEU A 2 -59.80 55.86 30.15
CA LEU A 2 -60.39 56.34 28.87
C LEU A 2 -59.46 57.36 28.18
N ASP A 3 -59.07 57.27 26.91
CA ASP A 3 -59.27 56.34 25.78
C ASP A 3 -58.42 56.88 24.60
N LYS A 4 -58.36 56.14 23.48
CA LYS A 4 -57.90 56.46 22.10
C LYS A 4 -56.54 55.86 21.71
N ASN A 5 -56.44 54.79 20.90
CA ASN A 5 -56.92 54.44 19.54
C ASN A 5 -56.16 55.10 18.37
N GLU A 6 -56.02 54.26 17.32
CA GLU A 6 -55.52 54.48 15.94
C GLU A 6 -54.02 54.19 15.71
N THR A 7 -53.59 53.43 14.69
CA THR A 7 -54.28 52.78 13.56
C THR A 7 -53.42 51.64 13.00
N ILE A 8 -54.13 50.62 12.51
CA ILE A 8 -53.66 49.45 11.77
C ILE A 8 -53.32 49.86 10.33
N LYS A 9 -52.26 49.30 9.76
CA LYS A 9 -52.12 49.14 8.30
C LYS A 9 -51.86 47.67 7.99
N GLU A 10 -52.90 47.04 7.48
CA GLU A 10 -52.86 45.86 6.63
C GLU A 10 -52.23 46.26 5.28
N GLU A 11 -51.30 45.46 4.78
CA GLU A 11 -51.16 45.27 3.35
C GLU A 11 -50.81 43.81 3.10
N ASP A 12 -51.71 43.19 2.36
CA ASP A 12 -51.86 41.78 2.11
C ASP A 12 -51.20 41.41 0.77
N ILE A 13 -50.71 40.17 0.71
CA ILE A 13 -50.79 39.25 -0.43
C ILE A 13 -49.99 39.60 -1.71
N SER A 14 -48.97 38.77 -1.99
CA SER A 14 -49.07 37.79 -3.08
C SER A 14 -47.92 36.78 -3.08
N LEU A 15 -48.30 35.51 -2.92
CA LEU A 15 -47.55 34.35 -3.40
C LEU A 15 -47.33 34.48 -4.91
N ASN A 16 -46.10 34.24 -5.36
CA ASN A 16 -45.86 33.79 -6.73
C ASN A 16 -44.96 32.56 -6.70
N SER A 17 -45.62 31.41 -6.75
CA SER A 17 -45.07 30.15 -7.22
C SER A 17 -44.84 30.24 -8.72
N ASN A 18 -43.61 30.02 -9.18
CA ASN A 18 -43.39 29.30 -10.43
C ASN A 18 -42.03 28.61 -10.39
N GLU A 19 -42.11 27.30 -10.54
CA GLU A 19 -41.02 26.45 -11.00
C GLU A 19 -40.38 27.07 -12.25
N ASP A 20 -39.06 27.09 -12.31
CA ASP A 20 -38.41 26.77 -13.57
C ASP A 20 -37.23 25.84 -13.35
N LYS A 21 -37.46 24.60 -13.80
CA LYS A 21 -36.49 23.52 -13.91
C LYS A 21 -35.75 23.73 -15.22
N SER A 22 -34.54 24.30 -15.21
CA SER A 22 -33.61 24.08 -16.32
C SER A 22 -32.21 24.56 -15.95
N SER A 23 -31.18 23.90 -16.53
CA SER A 23 -29.74 24.08 -16.32
C SER A 23 -29.19 23.54 -14.98
N LYS A 24 -28.80 22.28 -14.78
CA LYS A 24 -28.57 21.08 -15.62
C LYS A 24 -27.81 21.25 -16.94
N ASP A 25 -26.87 22.19 -17.00
CA ASP A 25 -25.70 22.08 -17.90
C ASP A 25 -24.46 21.91 -17.01
N ARG A 26 -23.98 20.68 -16.85
CA ARG A 26 -22.92 20.10 -17.69
C ARG A 26 -21.53 20.71 -17.45
N ASP A 27 -21.18 21.00 -16.21
CA ASP A 27 -19.78 20.92 -15.76
C ASP A 27 -19.37 19.46 -15.51
N TYR A 28 -19.46 18.65 -16.56
CA TYR A 28 -18.66 17.42 -16.66
C TYR A 28 -17.23 17.84 -16.99
N PHE A 29 -16.54 18.43 -16.01
CA PHE A 29 -15.09 18.36 -16.00
C PHE A 29 -14.74 16.87 -15.92
N HIS A 30 -14.51 16.28 -17.08
CA HIS A 30 -13.67 15.12 -17.22
C HIS A 30 -12.34 15.50 -16.59
N THR A 31 -12.19 15.24 -15.30
CA THR A 31 -10.89 14.93 -14.72
C THR A 31 -10.46 13.65 -15.40
N VAL A 32 -9.93 13.79 -16.62
CA VAL A 32 -8.96 12.87 -17.17
C VAL A 32 -7.93 12.79 -16.07
N GLN A 33 -8.00 11.73 -15.26
CA GLN A 33 -6.92 11.40 -14.35
C GLN A 33 -5.77 11.11 -15.28
N ILE A 34 -4.99 12.15 -15.58
CA ILE A 34 -3.73 12.04 -16.29
C ILE A 34 -2.95 11.09 -15.41
N PHE A 35 -2.87 9.85 -15.86
CA PHE A 35 -2.10 8.79 -15.24
C PHE A 35 -0.67 9.31 -15.35
N LYS A 36 -0.23 10.13 -14.39
CA LYS A 36 1.16 10.57 -14.31
C LYS A 36 1.91 9.26 -14.27
N PRO A 37 2.66 8.89 -15.32
CA PRO A 37 3.48 7.70 -15.24
C PRO A 37 4.39 7.99 -14.05
N LYS A 38 4.20 7.22 -12.97
CA LYS A 38 5.13 7.24 -11.84
C LYS A 38 6.48 7.07 -12.51
N LYS A 39 7.33 8.09 -12.44
CA LYS A 39 8.59 8.18 -13.19
C LYS A 39 9.27 6.82 -13.04
N ASN A 40 9.21 5.97 -14.08
CA ASN A 40 9.78 4.63 -14.09
C ASN A 40 11.29 4.81 -14.30
N VAL A 41 11.91 5.42 -13.31
CA VAL A 41 13.34 5.35 -13.11
C VAL A 41 13.55 4.01 -12.42
N PHE A 42 14.57 3.28 -12.86
CA PHE A 42 14.99 1.97 -12.36
C PHE A 42 15.45 2.10 -10.89
N VAL A 43 14.53 2.44 -10.00
CA VAL A 43 14.79 2.67 -8.58
C VAL A 43 14.44 1.37 -7.87
N PRO A 44 15.44 0.60 -7.42
CA PRO A 44 15.16 -0.60 -6.65
C PRO A 44 14.32 -0.24 -5.42
N GLY A 45 13.20 -0.94 -5.22
CA GLY A 45 12.37 -0.75 -4.05
C GLY A 45 12.96 -1.45 -2.83
N LYS A 46 12.35 -1.21 -1.66
CA LYS A 46 12.70 -1.93 -0.42
C LYS A 46 12.59 -3.45 -0.58
N VAL A 47 11.64 -3.91 -1.41
CA VAL A 47 11.43 -5.34 -1.66
C VAL A 47 12.62 -5.95 -2.42
N THR A 48 13.14 -5.27 -3.44
CA THR A 48 14.35 -5.72 -4.14
C THR A 48 15.56 -5.81 -3.21
N GLU A 49 15.74 -4.85 -2.30
CA GLU A 49 16.82 -4.89 -1.30
C GLU A 49 16.73 -6.14 -0.39
N TYR A 50 15.55 -6.41 0.17
CA TYR A 50 15.36 -7.60 1.01
C TYR A 50 15.53 -8.89 0.22
N LEU A 51 14.98 -8.98 -1.00
CA LEU A 51 15.10 -10.16 -1.86
C LEU A 51 16.55 -10.42 -2.26
N PHE A 52 17.29 -9.37 -2.61
CA PHE A 52 18.70 -9.46 -2.92
C PHE A 52 19.49 -10.00 -1.71
N CYS A 53 19.24 -9.46 -0.52
CA CYS A 53 19.90 -9.90 0.70
C CYS A 53 19.58 -11.37 1.03
N ILE A 54 18.31 -11.76 0.92
CA ILE A 54 17.85 -13.14 1.15
C ILE A 54 18.49 -14.11 0.14
N LEU A 55 18.54 -13.76 -1.15
CA LEU A 55 19.17 -14.59 -2.17
C LEU A 55 20.66 -14.79 -1.91
N LEU A 56 21.37 -13.74 -1.51
CA LEU A 56 22.78 -13.82 -1.17
C LEU A 56 23.03 -14.70 0.06
N VAL A 57 22.21 -14.55 1.10
CA VAL A 57 22.26 -15.42 2.30
C VAL A 57 21.96 -16.88 1.93
N LEU A 58 20.97 -17.12 1.08
CA LEU A 58 20.62 -18.46 0.64
C LEU A 58 21.76 -19.10 -0.17
N ALA A 59 22.41 -18.34 -1.05
CA ALA A 59 23.59 -18.79 -1.80
C ALA A 59 24.76 -19.15 -0.87
N LEU A 60 24.98 -18.37 0.19
CA LEU A 60 25.97 -18.69 1.23
C LEU A 60 25.61 -19.99 1.95
N ILE A 61 24.36 -20.15 2.41
CA ILE A 61 23.90 -21.37 3.09
C ILE A 61 24.07 -22.59 2.18
N MET A 62 23.66 -22.50 0.91
CA MET A 62 23.80 -23.59 -0.06
C MET A 62 25.27 -23.96 -0.29
N SER A 63 26.17 -22.97 -0.30
CA SER A 63 27.60 -23.22 -0.37
C SER A 63 28.14 -23.91 0.89
N LEU A 64 27.65 -23.55 2.09
CA LEU A 64 28.01 -24.22 3.34
C LEU A 64 27.55 -25.68 3.39
N ILE A 65 26.36 -25.99 2.87
CA ILE A 65 25.83 -27.37 2.82
C ILE A 65 26.63 -28.23 1.84
N ASN A 66 27.08 -27.65 0.72
CA ASN A 66 27.88 -28.35 -0.29
C ASN A 66 29.36 -28.54 0.10
N ILE A 67 29.76 -28.16 1.32
CA ILE A 67 31.08 -28.45 1.84
C ILE A 67 31.21 -29.97 2.04
N PRO A 68 32.25 -30.62 1.49
CA PRO A 68 32.49 -32.04 1.71
C PRO A 68 33.03 -32.26 3.14
N LEU A 69 32.17 -32.12 4.15
CA LEU A 69 32.50 -32.30 5.58
C LEU A 69 33.13 -33.68 5.87
N GLY A 70 32.78 -34.71 5.09
CA GLY A 70 33.38 -36.03 5.18
C GLY A 70 34.87 -36.06 4.82
N SER A 71 35.31 -35.23 3.87
CA SER A 71 36.73 -35.11 3.48
C SER A 71 37.55 -34.33 4.51
N LEU A 72 36.92 -33.42 5.25
CA LEU A 72 37.55 -32.69 6.36
C LEU A 72 37.82 -33.58 7.58
N MET A 73 37.03 -34.64 7.78
CA MET A 73 37.18 -35.57 8.90
C MET A 73 38.01 -36.81 8.56
N SER A 74 38.23 -37.12 7.28
CA SER A 74 39.14 -38.19 6.88
C SER A 74 40.59 -37.69 6.95
N THR A 75 41.44 -38.38 7.72
CA THR A 75 42.88 -38.09 7.87
C THR A 75 43.69 -38.29 6.59
N ASN A 76 43.07 -38.75 5.50
CA ASN A 76 43.68 -38.82 4.18
C ASN A 76 43.66 -37.42 3.56
N SER A 77 44.85 -36.84 3.45
CA SER A 77 45.18 -35.52 2.91
C SER A 77 44.87 -35.40 1.42
N GLU A 78 43.62 -35.60 1.02
CA GLU A 78 43.16 -35.29 -0.32
C GLU A 78 42.74 -33.81 -0.38
N ASN A 79 43.02 -33.18 -1.52
CA ASN A 79 42.87 -31.75 -1.75
C ASN A 79 41.50 -31.22 -1.32
N ILE A 80 41.47 -30.48 -0.21
CA ILE A 80 40.23 -29.89 0.29
C ILE A 80 39.99 -28.59 -0.47
N GLU A 81 38.94 -28.59 -1.27
CA GLU A 81 38.55 -27.46 -2.09
C GLU A 81 37.21 -26.91 -1.62
N PHE A 82 37.23 -25.71 -1.05
CA PHE A 82 36.03 -25.01 -0.60
C PHE A 82 35.61 -23.97 -1.64
N LYS A 83 34.37 -24.04 -2.13
CA LYS A 83 33.82 -23.16 -3.18
C LYS A 83 32.55 -22.47 -2.71
N ILE A 84 32.51 -21.15 -2.88
CA ILE A 84 31.31 -20.30 -2.72
C ILE A 84 31.02 -19.57 -4.03
N GLY A 85 29.74 -19.56 -4.41
CA GLY A 85 29.21 -18.78 -5.52
C GLY A 85 28.28 -19.59 -6.42
N TYR A 86 27.28 -18.93 -6.99
CA TYR A 86 26.36 -19.48 -7.97
C TYR A 86 25.75 -18.34 -8.78
N PRO A 87 25.77 -18.37 -10.13
CA PRO A 87 26.27 -19.43 -10.98
C PRO A 87 27.80 -19.54 -11.06
N MET A 88 28.54 -18.51 -10.66
CA MET A 88 29.99 -18.47 -10.79
C MET A 88 30.69 -18.51 -9.42
N THR A 89 31.70 -19.35 -9.25
CA THR A 89 32.46 -19.37 -8.00
C THR A 89 33.28 -18.10 -7.85
N PHE A 90 33.01 -17.33 -6.79
CA PHE A 90 33.74 -16.11 -6.48
C PHE A 90 34.68 -16.28 -5.29
N PHE A 91 34.48 -17.29 -4.45
CA PHE A 91 35.38 -17.63 -3.37
C PHE A 91 35.80 -19.08 -3.52
N GLN A 92 37.10 -19.33 -3.57
CA GLN A 92 37.67 -20.67 -3.70
C GLN A 92 38.92 -20.76 -2.83
N VAL A 93 38.89 -21.63 -1.83
CA VAL A 93 40.07 -21.95 -1.02
C VAL A 93 40.55 -23.33 -1.42
N ASN A 94 41.82 -23.43 -1.82
CA ASN A 94 42.47 -24.69 -2.15
C ASN A 94 43.71 -24.84 -1.25
N THR A 95 43.80 -25.95 -0.54
CA THR A 95 44.94 -26.29 0.32
C THR A 95 46.23 -26.57 -0.47
N GLU A 96 46.13 -26.92 -1.75
CA GLU A 96 47.25 -27.24 -2.63
C GLU A 96 48.03 -25.98 -3.09
N ASN A 97 47.33 -24.86 -3.24
CA ASN A 97 47.90 -23.62 -3.77
C ASN A 97 47.47 -22.42 -2.90
N PRO A 98 48.01 -22.30 -1.67
CA PRO A 98 47.61 -21.24 -0.74
C PRO A 98 48.01 -19.83 -1.21
N GLU A 99 48.94 -19.72 -2.17
CA GLU A 99 49.37 -18.44 -2.75
C GLU A 99 48.32 -17.81 -3.66
N LYS A 100 47.35 -18.60 -4.14
CA LYS A 100 46.31 -18.07 -5.00
C LYS A 100 45.28 -17.31 -4.17
N LEU A 101 45.01 -16.07 -4.57
CA LEU A 101 43.96 -15.25 -3.98
C LEU A 101 42.63 -16.02 -3.98
N PRO A 102 42.01 -16.23 -2.79
CA PRO A 102 40.80 -17.02 -2.69
C PRO A 102 39.59 -16.31 -3.31
N LEU A 103 39.65 -14.98 -3.44
CA LEU A 103 38.58 -14.17 -4.00
C LEU A 103 38.79 -13.91 -5.50
N LYS A 104 37.84 -14.36 -6.32
CA LYS A 104 37.73 -14.03 -7.75
C LYS A 104 36.76 -12.85 -7.91
N PHE A 105 37.29 -11.64 -7.95
CA PHE A 105 36.49 -10.41 -8.05
C PHE A 105 35.51 -10.42 -9.23
N LEU A 106 35.92 -10.94 -10.39
CA LEU A 106 35.06 -11.01 -11.57
C LEU A 106 33.86 -11.93 -11.36
N GLY A 107 34.06 -13.06 -10.68
CA GLY A 107 32.97 -13.97 -10.32
C GLY A 107 31.99 -13.30 -9.35
N LEU A 108 32.51 -12.57 -8.36
CA LEU A 108 31.67 -11.85 -7.38
C LEU A 108 30.80 -10.80 -8.08
N LEU A 109 31.39 -10.03 -9.00
CA LEU A 109 30.69 -8.99 -9.75
C LEU A 109 29.58 -9.58 -10.63
N VAL A 110 29.85 -10.71 -11.29
CA VAL A 110 28.86 -11.41 -12.14
C VAL A 110 27.71 -11.93 -11.27
N ASP A 111 28.00 -12.66 -10.19
CA ASP A 111 26.97 -13.17 -9.28
C ASP A 111 26.13 -12.03 -8.69
N PHE A 112 26.78 -10.91 -8.30
CA PHE A 112 26.09 -9.72 -7.80
C PHE A 112 25.08 -9.16 -8.82
N LEU A 113 25.49 -9.00 -10.09
CA LEU A 113 24.61 -8.52 -11.15
C LEU A 113 23.46 -9.49 -11.44
N VAL A 114 23.75 -10.79 -11.48
CA VAL A 114 22.74 -11.83 -11.70
C VAL A 114 21.69 -11.80 -10.60
N TYR A 115 22.09 -11.79 -9.33
CA TYR A 115 21.15 -11.73 -8.21
C TYR A 115 20.35 -10.43 -8.20
N PHE A 116 20.96 -9.30 -8.55
CA PHE A 116 20.25 -8.03 -8.67
C PHE A 116 19.17 -8.08 -9.75
N ILE A 117 19.48 -8.62 -10.93
CA ILE A 117 18.51 -8.78 -12.02
C ILE A 117 17.37 -9.72 -11.61
N ILE A 118 17.69 -10.86 -10.98
CA ILE A 118 16.68 -11.81 -10.50
C ILE A 118 15.77 -11.16 -9.46
N ALA A 119 16.34 -10.49 -8.46
CA ALA A 119 15.58 -9.80 -7.42
C ALA A 119 14.62 -8.75 -8.02
N TYR A 120 15.11 -7.99 -9.00
CA TYR A 120 14.31 -7.00 -9.71
C TYR A 120 13.15 -7.62 -10.51
N ILE A 121 13.39 -8.71 -11.22
CA ILE A 121 12.33 -9.46 -11.93
C ILE A 121 11.27 -9.94 -10.94
N VAL A 122 11.69 -10.49 -9.80
CA VAL A 122 10.77 -10.96 -8.76
C VAL A 122 9.94 -9.81 -8.17
N GLU A 123 10.52 -8.63 -7.92
CA GLU A 123 9.77 -7.45 -7.48
C GLU A 123 8.68 -7.06 -8.49
N ILE A 124 8.99 -7.06 -9.79
CA ILE A 124 8.00 -6.79 -10.84
C ILE A 124 6.89 -7.84 -10.82
N LEU A 125 7.24 -9.12 -10.73
CA LEU A 125 6.26 -10.21 -10.70
C LEU A 125 5.34 -10.12 -9.48
N LEU A 126 5.88 -9.81 -8.31
CA LEU A 126 5.10 -9.58 -7.10
C LEU A 126 4.16 -8.38 -7.26
N GLY A 127 4.64 -7.27 -7.83
CA GLY A 127 3.81 -6.09 -8.10
C GLY A 127 2.65 -6.40 -9.05
N LEU A 128 2.90 -7.18 -10.11
CA LEU A 128 1.87 -7.65 -11.04
C LEU A 128 0.87 -8.56 -10.33
N PHE A 129 1.35 -9.49 -9.51
CA PHE A 129 0.52 -10.41 -8.75
C PHE A 129 -0.39 -9.65 -7.79
N VAL A 130 0.15 -8.77 -6.95
CA VAL A 130 -0.65 -7.94 -6.02
C VAL A 130 -1.72 -7.15 -6.76
N ASN A 131 -1.38 -6.52 -7.90
CA ASN A 131 -2.35 -5.79 -8.71
C ASN A 131 -3.47 -6.67 -9.30
N LEU A 132 -3.18 -7.95 -9.60
CA LEU A 132 -4.18 -8.92 -10.03
C LEU A 132 -5.19 -9.22 -8.91
N PHE A 133 -4.74 -9.35 -7.65
CA PHE A 133 -5.62 -9.60 -6.50
C PHE A 133 -6.32 -8.35 -5.98
N ASP A 134 -5.70 -7.17 -6.08
CA ASP A 134 -6.27 -5.92 -5.58
C ASP A 134 -7.38 -5.33 -6.46
N LYS A 135 -7.64 -5.90 -7.65
CA LYS A 135 -8.83 -5.56 -8.47
C LYS A 135 -10.16 -5.77 -7.73
N LYS A 136 -10.18 -6.47 -6.60
CA LYS A 136 -11.37 -6.65 -5.75
C LYS A 136 -11.55 -5.58 -4.65
N ARG A 137 -10.55 -4.73 -4.39
CA ARG A 137 -10.74 -3.60 -3.45
C ARG A 137 -11.33 -2.42 -4.22
N LYS A 138 -12.66 -2.29 -4.21
CA LYS A 138 -13.31 -1.01 -4.56
C LYS A 138 -12.67 0.07 -3.68
N LYS A 139 -11.79 0.89 -4.23
CA LYS A 139 -11.29 2.09 -3.54
C LYS A 139 -12.52 2.93 -3.23
N ILE A 140 -12.89 3.01 -1.95
CA ILE A 140 -13.89 3.97 -1.48
C ILE A 140 -13.41 5.34 -1.98
N PRO A 141 -14.22 6.07 -2.76
CA PRO A 141 -13.84 7.39 -3.25
C PRO A 141 -13.36 8.26 -2.09
N GLN A 142 -12.29 9.04 -2.27
CA GLN A 142 -11.77 9.88 -1.18
C GLN A 142 -12.84 10.81 -0.58
N SER A 143 -13.79 11.27 -1.40
CA SER A 143 -14.96 12.02 -0.94
C SER A 143 -15.83 11.25 0.06
N LYS A 144 -16.04 9.94 -0.17
CA LYS A 144 -16.77 9.08 0.77
C LYS A 144 -15.94 8.83 2.04
N LEU A 145 -14.61 8.77 1.94
CA LEU A 145 -13.70 8.65 3.10
C LEU A 145 -13.75 9.87 4.04
N GLU A 146 -13.84 11.08 3.49
CA GLU A 146 -13.99 12.29 4.30
C GLU A 146 -15.35 12.38 4.98
N LEU A 147 -16.42 11.99 4.27
CA LEU A 147 -17.75 11.81 4.84
C LEU A 147 -17.71 10.82 6.01
N ILE A 148 -17.01 9.70 5.86
CA ILE A 148 -16.82 8.70 6.92
C ILE A 148 -16.11 9.27 8.14
N ARG A 149 -15.07 10.07 7.96
CA ARG A 149 -14.37 10.70 9.09
C ARG A 149 -15.21 11.74 9.81
N LYS A 150 -15.98 12.56 9.06
CA LYS A 150 -16.88 13.56 9.65
C LYS A 150 -18.01 12.90 10.44
N ALA A 151 -18.57 11.82 9.91
CA ALA A 151 -19.60 11.03 10.57
C ALA A 151 -19.12 10.45 11.90
N LYS A 152 -17.95 9.80 11.90
CA LYS A 152 -17.36 9.24 13.11
C LYS A 152 -17.12 10.29 14.19
N LYS A 153 -16.56 11.45 13.82
CA LYS A 153 -16.39 12.57 14.75
C LYS A 153 -17.71 13.08 15.34
N ALA A 154 -18.75 13.17 14.51
CA ALA A 154 -20.06 13.60 14.99
C ALA A 154 -20.69 12.55 15.92
N HIS A 155 -20.55 11.26 15.61
CA HIS A 155 -20.99 10.17 16.46
C HIS A 155 -20.31 10.20 17.84
N ASP A 156 -18.97 10.24 17.86
CA ASP A 156 -18.18 10.31 19.09
C ASP A 156 -18.52 11.56 19.92
N TYR A 157 -18.77 12.69 19.25
CA TYR A 157 -19.22 13.92 19.90
C TYR A 157 -20.55 13.73 20.61
N TYR A 158 -21.58 13.17 19.95
CA TYR A 158 -22.90 13.00 20.58
C TYR A 158 -22.88 12.00 21.74
N LEU A 159 -22.08 10.93 21.64
CA LEU A 159 -21.86 10.03 22.77
C LEU A 159 -21.19 10.74 23.95
N SER A 160 -20.20 11.59 23.69
CA SER A 160 -19.55 12.38 24.75
C SER A 160 -20.48 13.38 25.45
N GLN A 161 -21.57 13.78 24.77
CA GLN A 161 -22.62 14.63 25.33
C GLN A 161 -23.69 13.83 26.11
N GLY A 162 -23.51 12.52 26.28
CA GLY A 162 -24.40 11.66 27.06
C GLY A 162 -25.58 11.08 26.29
N MET A 163 -25.61 11.17 24.95
CA MET A 163 -26.58 10.40 24.17
C MET A 163 -26.26 8.91 24.19
N THR A 164 -27.31 8.09 24.18
CA THR A 164 -27.18 6.64 23.97
C THR A 164 -26.89 6.34 22.50
N GLU A 165 -26.21 5.21 22.23
CA GLU A 165 -25.93 4.77 20.85
C GLU A 165 -27.20 4.66 20.00
N GLU A 166 -28.31 4.21 20.58
CA GLU A 166 -29.60 4.11 19.89
C GLU A 166 -30.12 5.48 19.42
N ASN A 167 -30.03 6.50 20.28
CA ASN A 167 -30.45 7.86 19.94
C ASN A 167 -29.56 8.47 18.86
N VAL A 168 -28.25 8.22 18.94
CA VAL A 168 -27.32 8.68 17.90
C VAL A 168 -27.63 7.99 16.57
N ASN A 169 -27.83 6.68 16.56
CA ASN A 169 -28.18 5.94 15.35
C ASN A 169 -29.49 6.43 14.71
N ASN A 170 -30.51 6.72 15.52
CA ASN A 170 -31.76 7.31 15.03
C ASN A 170 -31.53 8.72 14.44
N LEU A 171 -30.70 9.55 15.08
CA LEU A 171 -30.34 10.87 14.55
C LEU A 171 -29.66 10.80 13.18
N PHE A 172 -28.77 9.82 12.97
CA PHE A 172 -28.12 9.61 11.67
C PHE A 172 -29.12 9.11 10.61
N LYS A 173 -30.02 8.19 10.98
CA LYS A 173 -31.10 7.72 10.09
C LYS A 173 -32.02 8.86 9.65
N ASP A 174 -32.40 9.75 10.57
CA ASP A 174 -33.24 10.91 10.28
C ASP A 174 -32.57 11.89 9.30
N LYS A 175 -31.24 11.93 9.29
CA LYS A 175 -30.45 12.70 8.31
C LYS A 175 -30.23 11.97 6.98
N GLY A 176 -30.89 10.84 6.75
CA GLY A 176 -30.87 10.08 5.51
C GLY A 176 -29.69 9.11 5.37
N TRP A 177 -29.05 8.71 6.47
CA TRP A 177 -27.94 7.76 6.44
C TRP A 177 -28.47 6.33 6.45
N THR A 178 -27.91 5.49 5.58
CA THR A 178 -28.34 4.09 5.47
C THR A 178 -27.71 3.22 6.55
N GLU A 179 -28.35 2.09 6.89
CA GLU A 179 -27.79 1.05 7.77
C GLU A 179 -26.39 0.59 7.31
N GLU A 180 -26.18 0.47 6.00
CA GLU A 180 -24.90 0.08 5.42
C GLU A 180 -23.81 1.13 5.67
N ASP A 181 -24.16 2.41 5.58
CA ASP A 181 -23.25 3.49 5.93
C ASP A 181 -22.95 3.44 7.43
N ILE A 182 -23.97 3.29 8.29
CA ILE A 182 -23.84 3.19 9.76
C ILE A 182 -22.90 2.05 10.17
N ILE A 183 -23.10 0.85 9.62
CA ILE A 183 -22.27 -0.33 9.88
C ILE A 183 -20.83 -0.11 9.39
N LEU A 184 -20.64 0.62 8.28
CA LEU A 184 -19.30 0.99 7.79
C LEU A 184 -18.57 1.97 8.72
N TYR A 185 -19.27 2.75 9.55
CA TYR A 185 -18.67 3.66 10.55
C TYR A 185 -18.29 2.97 11.86
N LEU A 186 -19.06 1.96 12.27
CA LEU A 186 -18.93 1.28 13.57
C LEU A 186 -17.84 0.18 13.57
N LYS A 187 -17.33 -0.21 12.41
CA LYS A 187 -16.20 -1.15 12.25
C LYS A 187 -14.85 -0.43 12.18
#